data_AF-G7Y624-F1
#
_entry.id   AF-G7Y624-F1
#
_cell.length_a   1.000
_cell.length_b   1.000
_cell.length_c   1.000
_cell.angle_alpha   90.00
_cell.angle_beta   90.00
_cell.angle_gamma   90.00
#
_symmetry.space_group_name_H-M   'P 1'
#
loop_
_entity.id
_entity.type
_entity.pdbx_description
1 polymer ?
#
loop_
_entity_poly.entity_id
_entity_poly.type
_entity_poly.pdbx_seq_one_letter_code
_entity_poly.pdbx_strand_id
1 'polypeptide(L)'
;MRIRETLSTFPKKKLNAQVVCELIGPTSNAPTSLVQLKENFQVVLETLHNDDPGADGCYVKSTEVNLGKCAFRCAMNKDCRSLYYHPPTQTCVHMLYIDARLPFEYRNFVQQWKRYAKTGYR
;
A
#
# COMPACT_ATOMS: atom_id res chain seq x y z
N MET A 1 -10.59 9.46 12.09
CA MET A 1 -10.18 8.15 12.61
C MET A 1 -10.18 8.20 14.12
N ARG A 2 -11.19 7.64 14.79
CA ARG A 2 -11.14 7.37 16.23
C ARG A 2 -11.07 5.86 16.38
N ILE A 3 -9.89 5.37 16.74
CA ILE A 3 -9.75 4.07 17.35
C ILE A 3 -9.75 4.35 18.85
N ARG A 4 -10.80 3.92 19.57
CA ARG A 4 -10.71 3.75 21.02
C ARG A 4 -10.35 2.29 21.24
N GLU A 5 -9.07 2.05 21.51
CA GLU A 5 -8.58 0.78 22.01
C GLU A 5 -8.15 0.98 23.47
N THR A 6 -8.94 0.43 24.39
CA THR A 6 -8.45 0.08 25.73
C THR A 6 -7.87 -1.32 25.64
N LEU A 7 -6.54 -1.41 25.60
CA LEU A 7 -5.79 -2.65 25.73
C LEU A 7 -5.70 -3.06 27.20
N SER A 8 -6.39 -4.14 27.57
CA SER A 8 -5.82 -5.12 28.52
C SER A 8 -6.55 -6.46 28.44
N THR A 9 -5.81 -7.47 27.99
CA THR A 9 -6.02 -8.91 28.25
C THR A 9 -7.38 -9.52 27.87
N PHE A 10 -7.53 -9.98 26.62
CA PHE A 10 -8.54 -10.98 26.28
C PHE A 10 -7.91 -12.37 26.16
N PRO A 11 -8.34 -13.37 26.95
CA PRO A 11 -7.88 -14.74 26.80
C PRO A 11 -8.36 -15.28 25.45
N LYS A 12 -7.50 -16.02 24.74
CA LYS A 12 -7.78 -16.67 23.44
C LYS A 12 -8.93 -17.69 23.56
N LYS A 13 -10.17 -17.22 23.68
CA LYS A 13 -11.38 -18.00 23.42
C LYS A 13 -11.88 -17.60 22.05
N LYS A 14 -12.10 -18.61 21.19
CA LYS A 14 -12.59 -18.54 19.79
C LYS A 14 -13.47 -17.31 19.55
N LEU A 15 -12.86 -16.22 19.10
CA LEU A 15 -13.58 -15.04 18.67
C LEU A 15 -13.93 -15.29 17.21
N ASN A 16 -15.19 -15.60 16.92
CA ASN A 16 -15.71 -15.54 15.55
C ASN A 16 -15.83 -14.06 15.16
N ALA A 17 -14.69 -13.45 14.83
CA ALA A 17 -14.63 -12.11 14.31
C ALA A 17 -14.84 -12.18 12.79
N GLN A 18 -15.88 -11.52 12.29
CA GLN A 18 -16.09 -11.33 10.86
C GLN A 18 -15.34 -10.05 10.45
N VAL A 19 -14.33 -10.20 9.60
CA VAL A 19 -13.67 -9.06 8.97
C VAL A 19 -14.58 -8.59 7.83
N VAL A 20 -15.09 -7.37 7.92
CA VAL A 20 -15.89 -6.75 6.85
C VAL A 20 -15.00 -5.73 6.14
N CYS A 21 -14.74 -5.96 4.85
CA CYS A 21 -14.12 -4.96 3.98
C CYS A 21 -15.21 -4.07 3.40
N GLU A 22 -15.40 -2.88 3.97
CA GLU A 22 -16.27 -1.88 3.35
C GLU A 22 -15.51 -1.20 2.21
N LEU A 23 -16.04 -1.32 1.00
CA LEU A 23 -15.53 -0.59 -0.16
C LEU A 23 -15.85 0.89 0.06
N ILE A 24 -14.82 1.71 0.27
CA ILE A 24 -14.99 3.17 0.32
C ILE A 24 -15.58 3.58 -1.02
N GLY A 25 -16.85 3.98 -1.03
CA GLY A 25 -17.58 4.37 -2.24
C GLY A 25 -16.88 5.49 -3.00
N PRO A 26 -17.30 5.77 -4.25
CA PRO A 26 -16.69 6.83 -5.06
C PRO A 26 -16.78 8.14 -4.28
N THR A 27 -15.63 8.64 -3.83
CA THR A 27 -15.55 9.95 -3.18
C THR A 27 -15.77 11.01 -4.25
N SER A 28 -17.04 11.34 -4.47
CA SER A 28 -17.45 12.49 -5.25
C SER A 28 -16.90 13.73 -4.54
N ASN A 29 -16.05 14.47 -5.26
CA ASN A 29 -15.67 15.84 -4.97
C ASN A 29 -14.81 16.09 -3.72
N ALA A 30 -13.93 15.14 -3.34
CA ALA A 30 -12.75 15.57 -2.59
C ALA A 30 -11.99 16.57 -3.49
N PRO A 31 -11.62 17.77 -2.99
CA PRO A 31 -10.68 18.64 -3.67
C PRO A 31 -9.43 17.83 -4.03
N THR A 32 -8.51 18.38 -4.82
CA THR A 32 -7.16 17.81 -4.98
C THR A 32 -6.40 17.88 -3.65
N SER A 33 -6.90 17.17 -2.65
CA SER A 33 -6.31 16.90 -1.35
C SER A 33 -4.92 16.40 -1.65
N LEU A 34 -3.94 17.12 -1.12
CA LEU A 34 -2.53 16.81 -1.31
C LEU A 34 -2.31 15.37 -0.86
N VAL A 35 -2.24 14.45 -1.83
CA VAL A 35 -1.95 13.05 -1.56
C VAL A 35 -0.53 13.02 -1.02
N GLN A 36 -0.40 12.70 0.27
CA GLN A 36 0.89 12.50 0.90
C GLN A 36 1.32 11.05 0.69
N LEU A 37 2.55 10.85 0.27
CA LEU A 37 3.20 9.53 0.18
C LEU A 37 4.25 9.44 1.28
N LYS A 38 4.22 8.39 2.10
CA LYS A 38 5.17 8.17 3.20
C LYS A 38 5.74 6.76 3.16
N GLU A 39 7.01 6.61 3.54
CA GLU A 39 7.70 5.30 3.57
C GLU A 39 7.09 4.35 4.60
N ASN A 40 6.68 4.88 5.77
CA ASN A 40 6.29 4.11 6.95
C ASN A 40 4.82 4.34 7.38
N PHE A 41 3.85 4.27 6.45
CA PHE A 41 2.41 4.49 6.74
C PHE A 41 1.53 3.46 6.02
N GLN A 42 0.30 3.12 6.44
CA GLN A 42 -0.22 3.14 7.82
C GLN A 42 0.36 2.00 8.66
N VAL A 43 0.87 0.98 7.99
CA VAL A 43 1.38 -0.27 8.58
C VAL A 43 2.85 -0.39 8.19
N VAL A 44 3.70 -0.61 9.18
CA VAL A 44 5.08 -1.03 8.94
C VAL A 44 5.01 -2.49 8.52
N LEU A 45 5.33 -2.77 7.25
CA LEU A 45 5.41 -4.13 6.77
C LEU A 45 6.71 -4.76 7.29
N GLU A 46 6.61 -5.74 8.19
CA GLU A 46 7.77 -6.52 8.66
C GLU A 46 8.50 -7.20 7.50
N THR A 47 7.73 -7.63 6.49
CA THR A 47 8.24 -8.20 5.25
C THR A 47 7.71 -7.40 4.07
N LEU A 48 8.62 -6.90 3.22
CA LEU A 48 8.27 -6.05 2.09
C LEU A 48 7.74 -6.81 0.86
N HIS A 49 7.94 -8.13 0.79
CA HIS A 49 7.59 -8.95 -0.37
C HIS A 49 6.74 -10.17 0.01
N ASN A 50 6.09 -10.75 -0.98
CA ASN A 50 5.45 -12.04 -0.86
C ASN A 50 6.39 -13.18 -1.29
N ASP A 51 6.31 -14.30 -0.56
CA ASP A 51 6.98 -15.56 -0.89
C ASP A 51 6.07 -16.54 -1.65
N ASP A 52 4.78 -16.23 -1.74
CA ASP A 52 3.76 -17.02 -2.44
C ASP A 52 3.04 -16.12 -3.46
N PRO A 53 3.03 -16.45 -4.76
CA PRO A 53 2.28 -15.70 -5.77
C PRO A 53 0.76 -15.66 -5.50
N GLY A 54 0.21 -16.64 -4.77
CA GLY A 54 -1.20 -16.63 -4.36
C GLY A 54 -1.55 -15.53 -3.35
N ALA A 55 -0.55 -14.93 -2.71
CA ALA A 55 -0.71 -13.83 -1.77
C ALA A 55 -0.53 -12.44 -2.42
N ASP A 56 -0.29 -12.37 -3.73
CA ASP A 56 -0.11 -11.11 -4.43
C ASP A 56 -1.41 -10.29 -4.48
N GLY A 57 -1.31 -9.03 -4.06
CA GLY A 57 -2.41 -8.07 -4.23
C GLY A 57 -2.56 -7.65 -5.68
N CYS A 58 -3.61 -6.90 -6.02
CA CYS A 58 -3.71 -6.29 -7.34
C CYS A 58 -2.62 -5.23 -7.54
N TYR A 59 -1.89 -5.30 -8.65
CA TYR A 59 -0.85 -4.32 -8.98
C TYR A 59 -0.80 -4.00 -10.46
N VAL A 60 -0.22 -2.85 -10.78
CA VAL A 60 0.18 -2.49 -12.15
C VAL A 60 1.64 -2.09 -12.16
N LYS A 61 2.34 -2.41 -13.26
CA LYS A 61 3.75 -2.07 -13.45
C LYS A 61 3.94 -1.04 -14.56
N SER A 62 4.93 -0.18 -14.40
CA SER A 62 5.40 0.75 -15.42
C SER A 62 6.90 0.97 -15.30
N THR A 63 7.50 1.57 -16.34
CA THR A 63 8.86 2.09 -16.30
C THR A 63 8.80 3.60 -16.10
N GLU A 64 9.46 4.12 -15.07
CA GLU A 64 9.43 5.53 -14.69
C GLU A 64 10.85 6.05 -14.45
N VAL A 65 11.20 7.16 -15.08
CA VAL A 65 12.55 7.74 -15.04
C VAL A 65 13.07 8.04 -13.63
N ASN A 66 12.18 8.29 -12.68
CA ASN A 66 12.52 8.50 -11.27
C ASN A 66 11.34 8.21 -10.36
N LEU A 67 11.65 8.08 -9.06
CA LEU A 67 10.67 7.89 -7.99
C LEU A 67 9.57 8.97 -8.00
N GLY A 68 9.90 10.22 -8.31
CA GLY A 68 8.94 11.32 -8.34
C GLY A 68 7.83 11.11 -9.39
N LYS A 69 8.18 10.58 -10.57
CA LYS A 69 7.21 10.27 -11.62
C LYS A 69 6.32 9.08 -11.24
N CYS A 70 6.91 8.03 -10.65
CA CYS A 70 6.18 6.89 -10.09
C CYS A 70 5.20 7.36 -8.99
N ALA A 71 5.68 8.15 -8.04
CA ALA A 71 4.89 8.77 -6.98
C ALA A 71 3.74 9.63 -7.50
N PHE A 72 4.01 10.50 -8.47
CA PHE A 72 2.99 11.35 -9.08
C PHE A 72 1.89 10.53 -9.76
N ARG A 73 2.26 9.49 -10.55
CA ARG A 73 1.28 8.63 -11.22
C ARG A 73 0.45 7.84 -10.22
N CYS A 74 1.06 7.28 -9.18
CA CYS A 74 0.32 6.66 -8.09
C CYS A 74 -0.63 7.68 -7.46
N ALA A 75 -0.16 8.88 -7.09
CA ALA A 75 -0.98 9.93 -6.47
C ALA A 75 -2.25 10.26 -7.27
N MET A 76 -2.13 10.38 -8.60
CA MET A 76 -3.23 10.65 -9.52
C MET A 76 -4.19 9.47 -9.72
N ASN A 77 -3.74 8.24 -9.53
CA ASN A 77 -4.58 7.05 -9.63
C ASN A 77 -5.33 6.82 -8.31
N LYS A 78 -6.66 6.99 -8.30
CA LYS A 78 -7.50 6.80 -7.10
C LYS A 78 -7.41 5.39 -6.50
N ASP A 79 -7.12 4.38 -7.32
CA ASP A 79 -7.02 3.00 -6.88
C ASP A 79 -5.65 2.69 -6.27
N CYS A 80 -4.60 3.44 -6.61
CA CYS A 80 -3.28 3.22 -6.04
C CYS A 80 -3.29 3.52 -4.54
N ARG A 81 -2.83 2.57 -3.72
CA ARG A 81 -2.68 2.72 -2.26
C ARG A 81 -1.23 2.79 -1.81
N SER A 82 -0.34 2.11 -2.51
CA SER A 82 1.10 2.21 -2.29
C SER A 82 1.88 1.94 -3.56
N LEU A 83 3.16 2.25 -3.55
CA LEU A 83 4.08 2.03 -4.66
C LEU A 83 5.40 1.47 -4.18
N TYR A 84 6.05 0.75 -5.08
CA TYR A 84 7.43 0.30 -4.98
C TYR A 84 8.19 0.78 -6.21
N TYR A 85 9.35 1.39 -5.98
CA TYR A 85 10.22 1.87 -7.04
C TYR A 85 11.59 1.20 -6.94
N HIS A 86 12.06 0.63 -8.05
CA HIS A 86 13.38 0.02 -8.17
C HIS A 86 14.28 0.92 -9.02
N PRO A 87 15.19 1.71 -8.40
CA PRO A 87 16.03 2.65 -9.12
C PRO A 87 16.89 2.04 -10.24
N PRO A 88 17.52 0.85 -10.07
CA PRO A 88 18.38 0.28 -11.10
C PRO A 88 17.67 -0.01 -12.44
N THR A 89 16.43 -0.49 -12.37
CA THR A 89 15.65 -0.86 -13.57
C THR A 89 14.57 0.16 -13.91
N GLN A 90 14.48 1.26 -13.16
CA GLN A 90 13.42 2.26 -13.28
C GLN A 90 12.00 1.64 -13.18
N THR A 91 11.88 0.48 -12.55
CA THR A 91 10.60 -0.22 -12.43
C THR A 91 9.76 0.40 -11.33
N CYS A 92 8.52 0.72 -11.67
CA CYS A 92 7.52 1.25 -10.75
C CYS A 92 6.37 0.24 -10.67
N VAL A 93 6.04 -0.18 -9.46
CA VAL A 93 4.92 -1.08 -9.17
C VAL A 93 3.95 -0.34 -8.28
N HIS A 94 2.72 -0.16 -8.73
CA HIS A 94 1.63 0.41 -7.94
C HIS A 94 0.77 -0.72 -7.38
N MET A 95 0.59 -0.74 -6.06
CA MET A 95 -0.39 -1.61 -5.42
C MET A 95 -1.76 -0.93 -5.42
N LEU A 96 -2.77 -1.66 -5.87
CA LEU A 96 -4.12 -1.16 -6.07
C LEU A 96 -5.07 -1.64 -4.96
N TYR A 97 -6.09 -0.83 -4.69
CA TYR A 97 -7.22 -1.06 -3.78
C TYR A 97 -6.87 -1.13 -2.29
N ILE A 98 -5.82 -1.89 -1.94
CA ILE A 98 -5.27 -2.04 -0.60
C ILE A 98 -3.77 -1.77 -0.58
N ASP A 99 -3.24 -1.40 0.58
CA ASP A 99 -1.80 -1.36 0.79
C ASP A 99 -1.28 -2.80 0.99
N ALA A 100 -0.37 -3.24 0.12
CA ALA A 100 0.07 -4.63 0.04
C ALA A 100 1.59 -4.74 -0.13
N ARG A 101 2.11 -5.96 0.12
CA ARG A 101 3.52 -6.33 -0.09
C ARG A 101 3.85 -6.34 -1.59
N LEU A 102 5.13 -6.19 -1.88
CA LEU A 102 5.68 -6.29 -3.22
C LEU A 102 5.38 -7.70 -3.81
N PRO A 103 4.85 -7.80 -5.04
CA PRO A 103 4.51 -9.08 -5.64
C PRO A 103 5.68 -10.06 -5.73
N PHE A 104 5.38 -11.36 -5.70
CA PHE A 104 6.35 -12.45 -5.70
C PHE A 104 7.37 -12.35 -6.85
N GLU A 105 6.95 -11.89 -8.03
CA GLU A 105 7.84 -11.74 -9.20
C GLU A 105 8.99 -10.73 -8.96
N TYR A 106 8.82 -9.81 -8.01
CA TYR A 106 9.79 -8.76 -7.67
C TYR A 106 10.50 -9.00 -6.33
N ARG A 107 10.33 -10.17 -5.71
CA ARG A 107 10.90 -10.50 -4.38
C ARG A 107 12.43 -10.48 -4.32
N ASN A 108 13.11 -10.49 -5.46
CA ASN A 108 14.56 -10.39 -5.49
C ASN A 108 14.99 -8.94 -5.26
N PHE A 109 16.15 -8.77 -4.61
CA PHE A 109 16.75 -7.45 -4.35
C PHE A 109 15.89 -6.49 -3.50
N VAL A 110 15.17 -7.02 -2.50
CA VAL A 110 14.25 -6.26 -1.61
C VAL A 110 14.86 -4.96 -1.06
N GLN A 111 16.14 -4.96 -0.70
CA GLN A 111 16.83 -3.78 -0.17
C GLN A 111 16.97 -2.62 -1.17
N GLN A 112 16.81 -2.89 -2.47
CA GLN A 112 16.92 -1.90 -3.54
C GLN A 112 15.56 -1.25 -3.87
N TRP A 113 14.46 -1.80 -3.34
CA TRP A 113 13.13 -1.26 -3.54
C TRP A 113 12.84 -0.14 -2.56
N LYS A 114 12.32 0.98 -3.07
CA LYS A 114 11.81 2.10 -2.28
C LYS A 114 10.29 2.03 -2.22
N ARG A 115 9.73 1.90 -1.02
CA ARG A 115 8.28 1.80 -0.81
C ARG A 115 7.72 3.11 -0.30
N TYR A 116 6.56 3.52 -0.83
CA TYR A 116 5.76 4.60 -0.26
C TYR A 116 4.28 4.25 -0.29
N ALA A 117 3.57 4.52 0.80
CA ALA A 117 2.13 4.36 0.89
C ALA A 117 1.43 5.72 0.91
N LYS A 118 0.25 5.78 0.29
CA LYS A 118 -0.60 6.96 0.36
C LYS A 118 -1.17 7.10 1.75
N THR A 119 -0.97 8.27 2.31
CA THR A 119 -1.64 8.68 3.53
C THR A 119 -2.89 9.46 3.16
N GLY A 120 -4.00 9.21 3.86
CA GLY A 120 -5.30 9.77 3.53
C GLY A 120 -5.28 11.28 3.32
N TYR A 121 -6.30 11.75 2.60
CA TYR A 121 -6.54 13.15 2.28
C TYR A 121 -6.53 14.00 3.57
N ARG A 122 -5.62 14.98 3.65
CA ARG A 122 -5.69 16.06 4.64
C ARG A 122 -6.49 17.23 4.07
#